data_AF-A0A957NV76-F1
#
_entry.id   AF-A0A957NV76-F1
#
_cell.length_a   1.000
_cell.length_b   1.000
_cell.length_c   1.000
_cell.angle_alpha   90.00
_cell.angle_beta   90.00
_cell.angle_gamma   90.00
#
_symmetry.space_group_name_H-M   'P 1'
#
loop_
_entity.id
_entity.type
_entity.pdbx_description
1 polymer ?
#
loop_
_entity_poly.entity_id
_entity_poly.type
_entity_poly.pdbx_seq_one_letter_code
_entity_poly.pdbx_strand_id
1 'polypeptide(L)'
;MCGEAHGTYTTDNTLSNWGRWGAEDERGTLNLLTPELIVKAAGLVKTGKTYSLSVPLEAEGPQWPQRHKTWRVTTYKNAPIGAPQRSSADDVVTMHSHSGTHMDALCHIWYDDQLYNGWQASEHMSSVGATRNGIQNVPFIVGRGVLLDIAGWKGVAHLEKGEA
;
A
#
# COMPACT_ATOMS: atom_id res chain seq x y z
N MET A 1 -25.36 -7.70 17.63
CA MET A 1 -25.57 -6.35 18.19
C MET A 1 -24.21 -5.67 18.23
N CYS A 2 -23.89 -4.83 17.25
CA CYS A 2 -22.69 -4.00 17.30
C CYS A 2 -22.98 -2.84 18.24
N GLY A 3 -22.20 -2.72 19.31
CA GLY A 3 -22.22 -1.54 20.17
C GLY A 3 -21.68 -0.34 19.39
N GLU A 4 -22.43 0.75 19.39
CA GLU A 4 -22.00 2.03 18.87
C GLU A 4 -20.88 2.59 19.76
N ALA A 5 -19.66 2.60 19.25
CA ALA A 5 -18.55 3.33 19.86
C ALA A 5 -18.63 4.79 19.43
N HIS A 6 -19.45 5.58 20.11
CA HIS A 6 -19.42 7.04 20.04
C HIS A 6 -18.24 7.56 20.88
N GLY A 7 -17.02 7.39 20.38
CA GLY A 7 -15.83 8.08 20.88
C GLY A 7 -15.46 9.20 19.92
N THR A 8 -15.49 10.46 20.38
CA THR A 8 -14.84 11.57 19.68
C THR A 8 -13.33 11.36 19.79
N TYR A 9 -12.69 10.85 18.74
CA TYR A 9 -11.23 10.76 18.66
C TYR A 9 -10.68 12.16 18.42
N THR A 10 -10.45 12.94 19.47
CA THR A 10 -9.63 14.16 19.32
C THR A 10 -8.22 13.72 18.94
N THR A 11 -7.66 14.24 17.85
CA THR A 11 -6.25 14.04 17.48
C THR A 11 -5.33 14.60 18.56
N ASP A 12 -5.07 13.81 19.60
CA ASP A 12 -4.09 14.15 20.62
C ASP A 12 -2.69 14.07 19.98
N ASN A 13 -2.12 15.24 19.70
CA ASN A 13 -0.79 15.37 19.11
C ASN A 13 0.35 14.99 20.05
N THR A 14 0.08 14.53 21.27
CA THR A 14 1.13 14.03 22.20
C THR A 14 1.91 12.86 21.64
N LEU A 15 1.35 12.10 20.68
CA LEU A 15 2.04 11.00 19.99
C LEU A 15 2.01 11.15 18.47
N SER A 16 2.72 12.16 17.95
CA SER A 16 2.80 12.45 16.51
C SER A 16 4.24 12.60 16.00
N ASN A 17 4.46 12.27 14.72
CA ASN A 17 5.69 12.59 13.98
C ASN A 17 5.55 13.86 13.11
N TRP A 18 4.46 14.61 13.23
CA TRP A 18 4.29 15.84 12.46
C TRP A 18 5.39 16.85 12.76
N GLY A 19 5.85 17.54 11.73
CA GLY A 19 6.97 18.46 11.80
C GLY A 19 8.35 17.81 12.01
N ARG A 20 8.45 16.52 12.33
CA ARG A 20 9.73 15.83 12.60
C ARG A 20 10.73 15.95 11.44
N TRP A 21 10.23 15.93 10.21
CA TRP A 21 11.03 16.06 8.98
C TRP A 21 10.75 17.36 8.22
N GLY A 22 10.13 18.34 8.88
CA GLY A 22 9.68 19.60 8.28
C GLY A 22 8.18 19.66 8.07
N ALA A 23 7.62 20.88 8.07
CA ALA A 23 6.18 21.12 7.94
C ALA A 23 5.60 20.76 6.56
N GLU A 24 6.45 20.72 5.53
CA GLU A 24 6.06 20.34 4.17
C GLU A 24 6.40 18.88 3.84
N ASP A 25 6.86 18.09 4.82
CA ASP A 25 7.15 16.69 4.57
C ASP A 25 5.87 15.91 4.23
N GLU A 26 5.99 15.03 3.23
CA GLU A 26 4.92 14.15 2.78
C GLU A 26 5.33 12.67 2.78
N ARG A 27 6.57 12.35 3.19
CA ARG A 27 7.13 10.99 3.19
C ARG A 27 6.93 10.27 4.52
N GLY A 28 6.83 11.01 5.62
CA GLY A 28 6.67 10.45 6.96
C GLY A 28 7.81 9.52 7.34
N THR A 29 7.48 8.37 7.92
CA THR A 29 8.47 7.40 8.43
C THR A 29 9.37 6.81 7.36
N LEU A 30 9.04 6.95 6.07
CA LEU A 30 9.93 6.57 4.97
C LEU A 30 11.21 7.43 4.92
N ASN A 31 11.25 8.57 5.60
CA ASN A 31 12.47 9.34 5.82
C ASN A 31 13.50 8.62 6.71
N LEU A 32 13.09 7.57 7.43
CA LEU A 32 14.01 6.71 8.19
C LEU A 32 14.80 5.77 7.27
N LEU A 33 14.37 5.57 6.02
CA LEU A 33 15.11 4.76 5.04
C LEU A 33 16.24 5.60 4.43
N THR A 34 17.43 5.50 5.04
CA THR A 34 18.62 6.20 4.56
C THR A 34 19.46 5.32 3.61
N PRO A 35 20.30 5.91 2.73
CA PRO A 35 21.22 5.16 1.88
C PRO A 35 22.13 4.20 2.66
N GLU A 36 22.59 4.59 3.85
CA GLU A 36 23.45 3.75 4.70
C GLU A 36 22.70 2.51 5.19
N LEU A 37 21.41 2.64 5.49
CA LEU A 37 20.58 1.51 5.91
C LEU A 37 20.29 0.56 4.74
N ILE A 38 20.17 1.09 3.52
CA ILE A 38 20.06 0.27 2.30
C ILE A 38 21.31 -0.60 2.14
N VAL A 39 22.50 0.00 2.23
CA VAL A 39 23.78 -0.73 2.13
C VAL A 39 23.90 -1.79 3.23
N LYS A 40 23.55 -1.44 4.48
CA LYS A 40 23.53 -2.40 5.60
C LYS A 40 22.57 -3.56 5.35
N ALA A 41 21.38 -3.28 4.81
CA ALA A 41 20.40 -4.31 4.48
C ALA A 41 20.88 -5.23 3.34
N ALA A 42 21.51 -4.67 2.30
CA ALA A 42 22.11 -5.45 1.22
C ALA A 42 23.17 -6.44 1.75
N GLY A 43 23.92 -6.04 2.79
CA GLY A 43 24.86 -6.92 3.49
C GLY A 43 24.25 -8.18 4.11
N LEU A 44 22.92 -8.25 4.30
CA LEU A 44 22.21 -9.43 4.81
C LEU A 44 22.02 -10.53 3.75
N VAL A 45 22.16 -10.22 2.47
CA VAL A 45 22.01 -11.21 1.39
C VAL A 45 23.22 -12.13 1.37
N LYS A 46 23.04 -13.38 1.84
CA LYS A 46 24.11 -14.40 1.90
C LYS A 46 23.90 -15.61 1.00
N THR A 47 22.64 -15.98 0.74
CA THR A 47 22.29 -17.24 0.06
C THR A 47 21.65 -17.06 -1.31
N GLY A 48 21.25 -15.82 -1.66
CA GLY A 48 20.53 -15.54 -2.90
C GLY A 48 19.10 -16.09 -2.96
N LYS A 49 18.56 -16.63 -1.86
CA LYS A 49 17.16 -17.08 -1.79
C LYS A 49 16.23 -15.87 -1.87
N THR A 50 15.20 -15.98 -2.71
CA THR A 50 14.17 -14.96 -2.91
C THR A 50 12.79 -15.54 -2.64
N TYR A 51 11.91 -14.73 -2.09
CA TYR A 51 10.53 -15.08 -1.77
C TYR A 51 9.63 -13.94 -2.22
N SER A 52 8.62 -14.24 -3.04
CA SER A 52 7.56 -13.27 -3.33
C SER A 52 6.66 -13.14 -2.12
N LEU A 53 6.39 -11.91 -1.68
CA LEU A 53 5.41 -11.60 -0.64
C LEU A 53 4.07 -11.13 -1.24
N SER A 54 3.92 -11.25 -2.56
CA SER A 54 2.71 -10.86 -3.28
C SER A 54 1.76 -12.03 -3.43
N VAL A 55 0.47 -11.79 -3.21
CA VAL A 55 -0.60 -12.67 -3.68
C VAL A 55 -0.81 -12.50 -5.19
N PRO A 56 -1.27 -13.53 -5.92
CA PRO A 56 -1.67 -13.38 -7.31
C PRO A 56 -2.76 -12.32 -7.48
N LEU A 57 -2.65 -11.52 -8.54
CA LEU A 57 -3.67 -10.54 -8.91
C LEU A 57 -4.75 -11.22 -9.76
N GLU A 58 -5.83 -11.65 -9.12
CA GLU A 58 -6.90 -12.45 -9.72
C GLU A 58 -8.29 -11.88 -9.37
N ALA A 59 -9.30 -12.23 -10.16
CA ALA A 59 -10.67 -11.77 -9.95
C ALA A 59 -11.25 -12.24 -8.59
N GLU A 60 -10.92 -13.46 -8.18
CA GLU A 60 -11.32 -14.05 -6.89
C GLU A 60 -10.21 -13.92 -5.83
N GLY A 61 -9.24 -13.02 -6.04
CA GLY A 61 -8.21 -12.73 -5.05
C GLY A 61 -8.79 -12.08 -3.79
N PRO A 62 -8.04 -12.09 -2.67
CA PRO A 62 -8.50 -11.53 -1.41
C PRO A 62 -8.83 -10.04 -1.57
N GLN A 63 -10.05 -9.65 -1.17
CA GLN A 63 -10.57 -8.28 -1.21
C GLN A 63 -11.38 -7.96 0.03
N TRP A 64 -11.47 -6.66 0.35
CA TRP A 64 -12.45 -6.18 1.30
C TRP A 64 -13.87 -6.38 0.74
N PRO A 65 -14.86 -6.92 1.49
CA PRO A 65 -16.15 -7.34 0.95
C PRO A 65 -16.94 -6.27 0.19
N GLN A 66 -16.73 -4.99 0.50
CA GLN A 66 -17.40 -3.84 -0.13
C GLN A 66 -16.75 -3.42 -1.45
N ARG A 67 -15.62 -4.02 -1.85
CA ARG A 67 -14.91 -3.69 -3.10
C ARG A 67 -15.33 -4.65 -4.21
N HIS A 68 -15.53 -4.12 -5.41
CA HIS A 68 -15.63 -4.94 -6.62
C HIS A 68 -14.33 -5.73 -6.87
N LYS A 69 -14.49 -6.89 -7.52
CA LYS A 69 -13.40 -7.78 -7.93
C LYS A 69 -12.42 -7.08 -8.87
N THR A 70 -11.17 -7.52 -8.89
CA THR A 70 -10.22 -7.11 -9.94
C THR A 70 -10.71 -7.61 -11.29
N TRP A 71 -10.92 -6.71 -12.23
CA TRP A 71 -11.31 -7.05 -13.60
C TRP A 71 -10.12 -6.92 -14.52
N ARG A 72 -9.85 -7.97 -15.28
CA ARG A 72 -8.84 -7.99 -16.34
C ARG A 72 -9.50 -8.42 -17.63
N VAL A 73 -9.35 -7.60 -18.66
CA VAL A 73 -9.79 -7.91 -20.02
C VAL A 73 -8.56 -7.97 -20.91
N THR A 74 -8.27 -9.15 -21.44
CA THR A 74 -7.16 -9.36 -22.37
C THR A 74 -7.67 -9.26 -23.80
N THR A 75 -7.17 -8.28 -24.54
CA THR A 75 -7.25 -8.25 -26.00
C THR A 75 -6.12 -9.10 -26.58
N TYR A 76 -6.36 -9.82 -27.67
CA TYR A 76 -5.36 -10.72 -28.26
C TYR A 76 -5.55 -10.80 -29.78
N LYS A 77 -4.49 -11.23 -30.49
CA LYS A 77 -4.42 -11.23 -31.97
C LYS A 77 -4.55 -9.84 -32.59
N ASN A 78 -4.08 -8.82 -31.87
CA ASN A 78 -3.98 -7.47 -32.42
C ASN A 78 -2.82 -7.46 -33.44
N ALA A 79 -3.12 -7.33 -34.72
CA ALA A 79 -2.11 -7.20 -35.77
C ALA A 79 -1.97 -5.72 -36.18
N PRO A 80 -0.77 -5.12 -36.08
CA PRO A 80 -0.60 -3.74 -36.50
C PRO A 80 -0.76 -3.60 -38.02
N ILE A 81 -1.23 -2.43 -38.45
CA ILE A 81 -1.35 -2.10 -39.87
C ILE A 81 0.03 -2.26 -40.52
N GLY A 82 0.11 -3.05 -41.59
CA GLY A 82 1.36 -3.31 -42.32
C GLY A 82 2.21 -4.47 -41.81
N ALA A 83 1.79 -5.20 -40.75
CA ALA A 83 2.51 -6.38 -40.27
C ALA A 83 1.53 -7.53 -39.90
N PRO A 84 0.89 -8.17 -40.90
CA PRO A 84 -0.16 -9.19 -40.69
C PRO A 84 0.35 -10.50 -40.07
N GLN A 85 1.67 -10.72 -40.06
CA GLN A 85 2.31 -11.88 -39.44
C GLN A 85 2.61 -11.66 -37.95
N ARG A 86 2.44 -10.43 -37.45
CA ARG A 86 2.64 -10.08 -36.05
C ARG A 86 1.30 -10.11 -35.32
N SER A 87 1.29 -10.65 -34.10
CA SER A 87 0.18 -10.54 -33.16
C SER A 87 0.70 -9.97 -31.84
N SER A 88 -0.14 -9.22 -31.13
CA SER A 88 0.06 -8.86 -29.74
C SER A 88 -1.16 -9.23 -28.89
N ALA A 89 -0.95 -9.20 -27.58
CA ALA A 89 -1.99 -9.22 -26.58
C ALA A 89 -1.73 -8.08 -25.59
N ASP A 90 -2.80 -7.41 -25.16
CA ASP A 90 -2.76 -6.29 -24.23
C ASP A 90 -3.87 -6.44 -23.20
N ASP A 91 -3.67 -5.92 -22.00
CA ASP A 91 -4.61 -6.01 -20.89
C ASP A 91 -5.16 -4.65 -20.50
N VAL A 92 -6.46 -4.60 -20.18
CA VAL A 92 -7.07 -3.54 -19.38
C VAL A 92 -7.36 -4.12 -18.00
N VAL A 93 -6.85 -3.46 -16.96
CA VAL A 93 -7.10 -3.85 -15.57
C VAL A 93 -7.83 -2.73 -14.85
N THR A 94 -8.97 -3.09 -14.23
CA THR A 94 -9.72 -2.21 -13.32
C THR A 94 -9.74 -2.86 -11.95
N MET A 95 -9.17 -2.17 -10.96
CA MET A 95 -9.08 -2.65 -9.58
C MET A 95 -9.14 -1.47 -8.62
N HIS A 96 -9.44 -1.74 -7.35
CA HIS A 96 -9.18 -0.75 -6.31
C HIS A 96 -7.66 -0.69 -6.07
N SER A 97 -7.14 0.48 -5.72
CA SER A 97 -5.72 0.64 -5.32
C SER A 97 -5.32 -0.22 -4.12
N HIS A 98 -6.31 -0.68 -3.35
CA HIS A 98 -6.17 -1.49 -2.14
C HIS A 98 -6.52 -2.96 -2.39
N SER A 99 -6.37 -3.42 -3.62
CA SER A 99 -6.65 -4.79 -4.03
C SER A 99 -5.37 -5.65 -4.04
N GLY A 100 -5.41 -6.85 -3.45
CA GLY A 100 -4.25 -7.75 -3.40
C GLY A 100 -3.17 -7.27 -2.43
N THR A 101 -1.91 -7.63 -2.69
CA THR A 101 -0.76 -7.05 -1.96
C THR A 101 -0.55 -5.61 -2.41
N HIS A 102 -0.67 -4.64 -1.51
CA HIS A 102 -0.68 -3.22 -1.84
C HIS A 102 0.02 -2.38 -0.77
N MET A 103 0.10 -1.07 -1.02
CA MET A 103 0.59 -0.06 -0.09
C MET A 103 -0.46 1.02 0.09
N ASP A 104 -0.73 1.35 1.34
CA ASP A 104 -1.56 2.50 1.70
C ASP A 104 -0.66 3.72 1.84
N ALA A 105 -0.91 4.73 1.00
CA ALA A 105 -0.25 6.03 1.14
C ALA A 105 -0.78 6.79 2.37
N LEU A 106 -0.05 7.81 2.81
CA LEU A 106 -0.43 8.62 3.97
C LEU A 106 -1.74 9.40 3.77
N CYS A 107 -2.21 9.53 2.53
CA CYS A 107 -3.51 10.10 2.20
C CYS A 107 -4.68 9.10 2.34
N HIS A 108 -4.45 7.81 2.66
CA HIS A 108 -5.48 6.78 2.62
C HIS A 108 -6.54 6.92 3.73
N ILE A 109 -6.10 7.16 4.96
CA ILE A 109 -6.97 7.23 6.15
C ILE A 109 -6.55 8.45 6.97
N TRP A 110 -7.56 9.20 7.42
CA TRP A 110 -7.38 10.36 8.28
C TRP A 110 -8.54 10.48 9.28
N TYR A 111 -8.34 11.32 10.29
CA TYR A 111 -9.35 11.71 11.27
C TYR A 111 -9.46 13.24 11.29
N ASP A 112 -10.62 13.76 11.67
CA ASP A 112 -10.86 15.21 11.87
C ASP A 112 -10.38 16.11 10.71
N ASP A 113 -10.58 15.65 9.47
CA ASP A 113 -10.15 16.33 8.26
C ASP A 113 -8.63 16.58 8.16
N GLN A 114 -7.80 15.82 8.88
CA GLN A 114 -6.36 16.05 8.95
C GLN A 114 -5.55 14.86 8.41
N LEU A 115 -4.91 15.06 7.27
CA LEU A 115 -3.88 14.14 6.75
C LEU A 115 -2.58 14.29 7.57
N TYR A 116 -1.60 13.43 7.28
CA TYR A 116 -0.26 13.54 7.86
C TYR A 116 0.32 14.96 7.68
N ASN A 117 0.92 15.50 8.74
CA ASN A 117 1.47 16.85 8.80
C ASN A 117 0.44 18.00 8.79
N GLY A 118 -0.85 17.69 9.03
CA GLY A 118 -1.89 18.70 9.26
C GLY A 118 -2.54 19.28 8.02
N TRP A 119 -2.31 18.69 6.85
CA TRP A 119 -3.02 19.08 5.62
C TRP A 119 -4.51 18.77 5.73
N GLN A 120 -5.35 19.72 5.31
CA GLN A 120 -6.80 19.54 5.30
C GLN A 120 -7.20 18.56 4.20
N ALA A 121 -7.81 17.43 4.56
CA ALA A 121 -8.19 16.42 3.59
C ALA A 121 -9.25 16.93 2.61
N SER A 122 -10.17 17.79 3.07
CA SER A 122 -11.20 18.46 2.27
C SER A 122 -10.63 19.34 1.15
N GLU A 123 -9.41 19.87 1.30
CA GLU A 123 -8.72 20.68 0.29
C GLU A 123 -7.85 19.82 -0.64
N HIS A 124 -7.39 18.67 -0.16
CA HIS A 124 -6.36 17.87 -0.84
C HIS A 124 -6.86 16.55 -1.43
N MET A 125 -8.10 16.16 -1.17
CA MET A 125 -8.71 14.92 -1.66
C MET A 125 -9.82 15.19 -2.67
N SER A 126 -9.80 14.47 -3.80
CA SER A 126 -10.82 14.61 -4.83
C SER A 126 -10.98 13.32 -5.66
N SER A 127 -11.94 13.33 -6.58
CA SER A 127 -12.15 12.22 -7.54
C SER A 127 -10.98 12.02 -8.51
N VAL A 128 -10.06 12.98 -8.64
CA VAL A 128 -8.85 12.85 -9.47
C VAL A 128 -7.60 12.47 -8.67
N GLY A 129 -7.76 12.21 -7.37
CA GLY A 129 -6.69 11.76 -6.47
C GLY A 129 -6.33 12.78 -5.39
N ALA A 130 -5.25 12.46 -4.68
CA ALA A 130 -4.72 13.27 -3.58
C ALA A 130 -3.60 14.21 -4.07
N THR A 131 -3.71 15.50 -3.77
CA THR A 131 -2.67 16.49 -4.11
C THR A 131 -1.54 16.55 -3.08
N ARG A 132 -1.77 16.04 -1.87
CA ARG A 132 -0.78 15.86 -0.80
C ARG A 132 -0.83 14.44 -0.26
N ASN A 133 0.28 13.98 0.31
CA ASN A 133 0.44 12.67 0.94
C ASN A 133 0.12 11.46 0.05
N GLY A 134 0.10 11.68 -1.27
CA GLY A 134 -0.18 10.64 -2.26
C GLY A 134 0.98 9.67 -2.47
N ILE A 135 0.68 8.53 -3.10
CA ILE A 135 1.63 7.42 -3.29
C ILE A 135 2.87 7.82 -4.12
N GLN A 136 2.76 8.86 -4.95
CA GLN A 136 3.88 9.41 -5.74
C GLN A 136 5.04 9.92 -4.87
N ASN A 137 4.79 10.24 -3.59
CA ASN A 137 5.83 10.69 -2.65
C ASN A 137 6.64 9.52 -2.06
N VAL A 138 6.21 8.28 -2.26
CA VAL A 138 6.92 7.10 -1.77
C VAL A 138 8.17 6.87 -2.63
N PRO A 139 9.38 6.90 -2.05
CA PRO A 139 10.61 6.57 -2.77
C PRO A 139 10.70 5.07 -3.05
N PHE A 140 11.72 4.62 -3.78
CA PHE A 140 12.05 3.21 -3.82
C PHE A 140 12.28 2.66 -2.40
N ILE A 141 11.53 1.62 -2.04
CA ILE A 141 11.64 0.99 -0.73
C ILE A 141 12.62 -0.16 -0.85
N VAL A 142 13.84 0.10 -0.37
CA VAL A 142 14.86 -0.93 -0.15
C VAL A 142 15.33 -0.78 1.29
N GLY A 143 15.45 -1.90 2.00
CA GLY A 143 15.81 -1.86 3.40
C GLY A 143 15.73 -3.22 4.06
N ARG A 144 15.89 -3.23 5.37
CA ARG A 144 15.81 -4.46 6.16
C ARG A 144 14.35 -4.78 6.48
N GLY A 145 13.86 -5.90 5.96
CA GLY A 145 12.63 -6.54 6.44
C GLY A 145 12.90 -7.47 7.62
N VAL A 146 11.95 -7.55 8.55
CA VAL A 146 11.96 -8.52 9.65
C VAL A 146 10.60 -9.22 9.65
N LEU A 147 10.59 -10.54 9.50
CA LEU A 147 9.38 -11.35 9.65
C LEU A 147 9.18 -11.68 11.13
N LEU A 148 8.04 -11.26 11.68
CA LEU A 148 7.58 -11.67 12.99
C LEU A 148 6.46 -12.70 12.82
N ASP A 149 6.78 -13.98 13.05
CA ASP A 149 5.84 -15.09 12.87
C ASP A 149 4.97 -15.33 14.11
N ILE A 150 3.86 -14.57 14.19
CA ILE A 150 2.90 -14.67 15.30
C ILE A 150 2.13 -15.99 15.27
N ALA A 151 1.77 -16.49 14.09
CA ALA A 151 1.05 -17.76 13.94
C ALA A 151 1.90 -18.93 14.42
N GLY A 152 3.17 -18.99 13.98
CA GLY A 152 4.14 -19.97 14.45
C GLY A 152 4.41 -19.88 15.95
N TRP A 153 4.49 -18.66 16.51
CA TRP A 153 4.60 -18.48 17.97
C TRP A 153 3.39 -19.04 18.73
N LYS A 154 2.18 -18.87 18.20
CA LYS A 154 0.94 -19.44 18.75
C LYS A 154 0.76 -20.94 18.45
N GLY A 155 1.62 -21.54 17.62
CA GLY A 155 1.51 -22.94 17.22
C GLY A 155 0.33 -23.23 16.27
N VAL A 156 -0.16 -22.21 15.55
CA VAL A 156 -1.26 -22.34 14.59
C VAL A 156 -0.76 -22.14 13.15
N ALA A 157 -1.46 -22.71 12.18
CA ALA A 157 -1.10 -22.57 10.76
C ALA A 157 -1.38 -21.15 10.23
N HIS A 158 -2.42 -20.49 10.74
CA HIS A 158 -2.79 -19.11 10.45
C HIS A 158 -3.64 -18.55 11.59
N LEU A 159 -3.79 -17.22 11.64
CA LEU A 159 -4.63 -16.53 12.61
C LEU A 159 -6.08 -16.45 12.11
N GLU A 160 -7.05 -16.52 13.03
CA GLU A 160 -8.47 -16.35 12.71
C GLU A 160 -8.83 -14.88 12.43
N LYS A 161 -9.97 -14.65 11.79
CA LYS A 161 -10.44 -13.27 11.52
C LYS A 161 -10.65 -12.50 12.82
N GLY A 162 -9.99 -11.35 12.93
CA GLY A 162 -10.07 -10.48 14.13
C GLY A 162 -9.10 -10.91 15.24
N GLU A 163 -8.22 -11.87 14.97
CA GLU A 163 -7.20 -12.33 15.91
C GLU A 163 -5.83 -11.74 15.56
N ALA A 164 -5.60 -10.46 15.90
CA ALA A 164 -4.27 -9.86 16.09
C ALA A 164 -4.43 -8.43 16.66
#